data_AF-X1TSN5-F1
#
_entry.id   AF-X1TSN5-F1
#
_cell.length_a   1.000
_cell.length_b   1.000
_cell.length_c   1.000
_cell.angle_alpha   90.00
_cell.angle_beta   90.00
_cell.angle_gamma   90.00
#
_symmetry.space_group_name_H-M   'P 1'
#
loop_
_entity.id
_entity.type
_entity.pdbx_description
1 polymer ?
#
loop_
_entity_poly.entity_id
_entity_poly.type
_entity_poly.pdbx_seq_one_letter_code
_entity_poly.pdbx_strand_id
1 'polypeptide(L)'
;ILSKPYTGLEVSSDRGWFNVGDFMVPPVYHRGFPYDLRHQKINYQVSYAHGAKVGIAAGMWLGDPDIDAMERITNRPTVHQFSEILHKGIILDNTHFAPIDSQNTAYVRELAPLMMVLVGVGRYDDIWASYIAERVMMTTDYCCHFGKPFVWQERNPHNLWQNLKDEIFGMEHTPRFCEDLLTAELGEGTILDKLVRLYDHLKGKDYLPPVVYELGKAWCQDVRSVL
;
A
#
# COMPACT_ATOMS: atom_id res chain seq x y z
N ILE A 1 14.63 -9.50 5.94
CA ILE A 1 14.29 -8.10 6.24
C ILE A 1 13.40 -8.00 7.48
N LEU A 2 12.33 -8.78 7.58
CA LEU A 2 11.34 -8.72 8.68
C LEU A 2 11.82 -9.23 10.05
N SER A 3 12.89 -10.02 10.14
CA SER A 3 13.33 -10.68 11.37
C SER A 3 14.48 -9.98 12.12
N LYS A 4 14.98 -8.86 11.59
CA LYS A 4 16.12 -8.12 12.15
C LYS A 4 15.89 -6.62 12.00
N PRO A 5 16.44 -5.78 12.89
CA PRO A 5 16.42 -4.34 12.71
C PRO A 5 17.03 -3.94 11.35
N TYR A 6 16.37 -3.03 10.65
CA TYR A 6 16.81 -2.50 9.36
C TYR A 6 17.70 -1.28 9.56
N THR A 7 18.81 -1.26 8.84
CA THR A 7 19.71 -0.10 8.75
C THR A 7 20.00 0.14 7.28
N GLY A 8 19.59 1.29 6.77
CA GLY A 8 19.58 1.54 5.33
C GLY A 8 18.87 2.82 4.94
N LEU A 9 18.38 2.88 3.71
CA LEU A 9 17.74 4.07 3.16
C LEU A 9 16.32 4.22 3.69
N GLU A 10 15.93 5.45 3.95
CA GLU A 10 14.55 5.85 4.24
C GLU A 10 14.14 6.97 3.28
N VAL A 11 12.87 7.01 2.89
CA VAL A 11 12.33 8.04 2.01
C VAL A 11 11.14 8.75 2.63
N SER A 12 11.15 10.07 2.50
CA SER A 12 10.00 10.96 2.68
C SER A 12 9.81 11.82 1.43
N SER A 13 8.68 12.53 1.34
CA SER A 13 8.38 13.44 0.25
C SER A 13 7.68 14.72 0.73
N ASP A 14 7.69 15.75 -0.11
CA ASP A 14 7.00 17.00 0.14
C ASP A 14 5.46 16.92 -0.04
N ARG A 15 4.94 15.75 -0.43
CA ARG A 15 3.52 15.55 -0.73
C ARG A 15 2.83 14.53 0.16
N GLY A 16 3.54 13.85 1.06
CA GLY A 16 2.96 12.77 1.88
C GLY A 16 2.75 11.46 1.11
N TRP A 17 3.32 11.35 -0.10
CA TRP A 17 3.15 10.21 -1.00
C TRP A 17 4.48 9.72 -1.57
N PHE A 18 4.63 8.41 -1.72
CA PHE A 18 5.80 7.78 -2.34
C PHE A 18 5.37 6.84 -3.47
N ASN A 19 5.81 7.13 -4.71
CA ASN A 19 5.68 6.21 -5.83
C ASN A 19 6.96 5.40 -6.00
N VAL A 20 6.96 4.15 -5.50
CA VAL A 20 8.10 3.23 -5.67
C VAL A 20 8.44 2.99 -7.15
N GLY A 21 7.46 3.13 -8.04
CA GLY A 21 7.62 2.96 -9.48
C GLY A 21 8.53 4.00 -10.15
N ASP A 22 8.81 5.15 -9.50
CA ASP A 22 9.79 6.14 -9.99
C ASP A 22 11.23 5.59 -9.99
N PHE A 23 11.47 4.51 -9.24
CA PHE A 23 12.77 3.87 -9.08
C PHE A 23 12.94 2.63 -9.96
N MET A 24 12.00 2.39 -10.88
CA MET A 24 11.99 1.32 -11.87
C MET A 24 12.39 1.84 -13.26
N VAL A 25 12.80 0.94 -14.16
CA VAL A 25 13.16 1.30 -15.54
C VAL A 25 12.37 0.44 -16.55
N PRO A 26 11.49 1.05 -17.36
CA PRO A 26 11.06 2.46 -17.30
C PRO A 26 10.30 2.77 -15.99
N PRO A 27 10.19 4.05 -15.59
CA PRO A 27 9.39 4.43 -14.42
C PRO A 27 7.91 4.19 -14.70
N VAL A 28 7.17 3.82 -13.66
CA VAL A 28 5.73 3.52 -13.72
C VAL A 28 5.00 4.11 -12.52
N TYR A 29 3.68 4.26 -12.61
CA TYR A 29 2.85 4.53 -11.44
C TYR A 29 2.29 3.22 -10.90
N HIS A 30 2.67 2.87 -9.68
CA HIS A 30 2.07 1.72 -9.01
C HIS A 30 0.54 1.91 -8.92
N ARG A 31 -0.24 0.85 -9.19
CA ARG A 31 -1.70 0.86 -9.02
C ARG A 31 -2.05 1.36 -7.62
N GLY A 32 -2.99 2.31 -7.51
CA GLY A 32 -3.26 2.98 -6.25
C GLY A 32 -2.63 4.36 -6.10
N PHE A 33 -1.53 4.64 -6.79
CA PHE A 33 -0.91 5.95 -6.71
C PHE A 33 -1.88 7.04 -7.23
N PRO A 34 -2.16 8.11 -6.44
CA PRO A 34 -3.21 9.08 -6.75
C PRO A 34 -3.02 9.73 -8.11
N TYR A 35 -4.07 9.72 -8.93
CA TYR A 35 -4.04 10.29 -10.27
C TYR A 35 -3.71 11.78 -10.29
N ASP A 36 -4.21 12.53 -9.32
CA ASP A 36 -3.94 13.97 -9.23
C ASP A 36 -2.45 14.26 -9.01
N LEU A 37 -1.70 13.31 -8.46
CA LEU A 37 -0.25 13.44 -8.24
C LEU A 37 0.57 12.86 -9.39
N ARG A 38 -0.04 12.13 -10.32
CA ARG A 38 0.64 11.68 -11.54
C ARG A 38 0.98 12.91 -12.37
N HIS A 39 2.19 12.93 -12.92
CA HIS A 39 2.79 14.05 -13.66
C HIS A 39 3.22 15.27 -12.82
N GLN A 40 2.91 15.29 -11.53
CA GLN A 40 3.53 16.26 -10.64
C GLN A 40 4.94 15.80 -10.28
N LYS A 41 5.87 16.75 -10.17
CA LYS A 41 7.19 16.46 -9.60
C LYS A 41 7.02 16.27 -8.10
N ILE A 42 7.40 15.10 -7.60
CA ILE A 42 7.50 14.78 -6.18
C ILE A 42 8.96 14.89 -5.77
N ASN A 43 9.25 15.67 -4.72
CA ASN A 43 10.61 15.85 -4.24
C ASN A 43 10.86 14.84 -3.12
N TYR A 44 11.52 13.73 -3.45
CA TYR A 44 11.94 12.75 -2.47
C TYR A 44 13.15 13.23 -1.68
N GLN A 45 13.08 13.08 -0.36
CA GLN A 45 14.22 13.22 0.54
C GLN A 45 14.63 11.82 0.99
N VAL A 46 15.88 11.46 0.72
CA VAL A 46 16.43 10.16 1.13
C VAL A 46 17.35 10.37 2.32
N SER A 47 16.98 9.76 3.45
CA SER A 47 17.74 9.74 4.70
C SER A 47 18.32 8.35 4.94
N TYR A 48 18.99 8.17 6.08
CA TYR A 48 19.53 6.89 6.51
C TYR A 48 18.95 6.52 7.87
N ALA A 49 18.22 5.41 7.93
CA ALA A 49 17.61 4.88 9.14
C ALA A 49 18.54 3.86 9.82
N HIS A 50 18.48 3.81 11.15
CA HIS A 50 19.27 2.90 11.97
C HIS A 50 18.37 2.10 12.92
N GLY A 51 18.36 0.77 12.76
CA GLY A 51 17.61 -0.12 13.64
C GLY A 51 16.08 -0.04 13.52
N ALA A 52 15.54 0.40 12.39
CA ALA A 52 14.10 0.49 12.15
C ALA A 52 13.44 -0.90 12.16
N LYS A 53 12.18 -0.98 12.61
CA LYS A 53 11.41 -2.24 12.60
C LYS A 53 10.61 -2.31 11.31
N VAL A 54 10.95 -3.23 10.41
CA VAL A 54 10.15 -3.45 9.20
C VAL A 54 8.97 -4.36 9.53
N GLY A 55 7.75 -3.84 9.39
CA GLY A 55 6.52 -4.59 9.62
C GLY A 55 5.94 -5.20 8.35
N ILE A 56 6.05 -4.47 7.23
CA ILE A 56 5.60 -4.90 5.91
C ILE A 56 6.79 -4.80 4.96
N ALA A 57 7.02 -5.83 4.15
CA ALA A 57 8.01 -5.81 3.09
C ALA A 57 7.35 -6.13 1.75
N ALA A 58 7.35 -5.15 0.85
CA ALA A 58 6.93 -5.28 -0.54
C ALA A 58 8.16 -5.57 -1.41
N GLY A 59 8.16 -6.74 -2.04
CA GLY A 59 9.20 -7.11 -3.00
C GLY A 59 8.85 -6.64 -4.41
N MET A 60 9.80 -6.06 -5.14
CA MET A 60 9.53 -5.42 -6.43
C MET A 60 9.52 -6.41 -7.62
N TRP A 61 8.85 -6.02 -8.70
CA TRP A 61 8.56 -6.85 -9.87
C TRP A 61 9.27 -6.36 -11.14
N LEU A 62 9.96 -7.28 -11.81
CA LEU A 62 10.42 -7.15 -13.19
C LEU A 62 9.34 -7.75 -14.11
N GLY A 63 9.37 -7.45 -15.40
CA GLY A 63 8.36 -7.91 -16.35
C GLY A 63 7.16 -6.98 -16.34
N ASP A 64 5.95 -7.51 -16.11
CA ASP A 64 4.69 -6.76 -16.19
C ASP A 64 4.24 -6.27 -14.79
N PRO A 65 4.49 -4.99 -14.44
CA PRO A 65 4.35 -4.48 -13.06
C PRO A 65 2.91 -4.38 -12.52
N ASP A 66 2.72 -4.22 -11.20
CA ASP A 66 1.40 -3.86 -10.65
C ASP A 66 1.03 -2.39 -10.94
N ILE A 67 0.52 -2.20 -12.15
CA ILE A 67 -0.01 -0.95 -12.68
C ILE A 67 -1.49 -1.13 -13.03
N ASP A 68 -2.23 -0.03 -13.02
CA ASP A 68 -3.65 -0.04 -13.34
C ASP A 68 -3.94 -0.31 -14.83
N ALA A 69 -5.20 -0.61 -15.12
CA ALA A 69 -5.70 -0.93 -16.43
C ALA A 69 -5.52 0.22 -17.43
N MET A 70 -5.62 1.48 -16.99
CA MET A 70 -5.41 2.62 -17.89
C MET A 70 -3.96 2.61 -18.39
N GLU A 71 -2.99 2.54 -17.48
CA GLU A 71 -1.56 2.49 -17.80
C GLU A 71 -1.21 1.28 -18.69
N ARG A 72 -1.86 0.13 -18.45
CA ARG A 72 -1.73 -1.07 -19.29
C ARG A 72 -2.36 -0.90 -20.67
N ILE A 73 -3.43 -0.13 -20.82
CA ILE A 73 -4.06 0.10 -22.12
C ILE A 73 -3.20 1.04 -22.95
N THR A 74 -2.66 2.10 -22.34
CA THR A 74 -1.98 3.20 -23.02
C THR A 74 -0.48 2.97 -23.23
N ASN A 75 0.23 2.50 -22.20
CA ASN A 75 1.70 2.56 -22.17
C ASN A 75 2.36 1.17 -22.19
N ARG A 76 1.73 0.15 -21.60
CA ARG A 76 2.23 -1.25 -21.58
C ARG A 76 3.72 -1.38 -21.21
N PRO A 77 4.18 -0.78 -20.10
CA PRO A 77 5.58 -0.84 -19.73
C PRO A 77 5.97 -2.27 -19.35
N THR A 78 7.18 -2.67 -19.75
CA THR A 78 7.85 -3.85 -19.21
C THR A 78 9.07 -3.39 -18.43
N VAL A 79 9.08 -3.64 -17.12
CA VAL A 79 10.17 -3.22 -16.22
C VAL A 79 11.31 -4.23 -16.31
N HIS A 80 12.51 -3.75 -16.65
CA HIS A 80 13.68 -4.61 -16.85
C HIS A 80 14.79 -4.38 -15.84
N GLN A 81 14.76 -3.25 -15.13
CA GLN A 81 15.79 -2.88 -14.17
C GLN A 81 15.20 -2.08 -13.02
N PHE A 82 15.93 -2.10 -11.91
CA PHE A 82 15.67 -1.26 -10.75
C PHE A 82 16.87 -0.36 -10.49
N SER A 83 16.62 0.79 -9.89
CA SER A 83 17.69 1.65 -9.39
C SER A 83 18.49 0.99 -8.26
N GLU A 84 19.71 1.47 -8.03
CA GLU A 84 20.55 1.05 -6.89
C GLU A 84 19.87 1.26 -5.52
N ILE A 85 18.92 2.21 -5.44
CA ILE A 85 18.12 2.46 -4.24
C ILE A 85 17.26 1.25 -3.92
N LEU A 86 16.49 0.73 -4.89
CA LEU A 86 15.68 -0.47 -4.67
C LEU A 86 16.53 -1.73 -4.47
N HIS A 87 17.70 -1.82 -5.11
CA HIS A 87 18.64 -2.94 -4.88
C HIS A 87 19.15 -3.00 -3.43
N LYS A 88 19.34 -1.85 -2.80
CA LYS A 88 19.68 -1.70 -1.37
C LYS A 88 18.46 -1.86 -0.46
N GLY A 89 17.26 -1.61 -1.00
CA GLY A 89 16.02 -1.52 -0.25
C GLY A 89 15.86 -0.14 0.38
N ILE A 90 14.62 0.29 0.53
CA ILE A 90 14.26 1.58 1.12
C ILE A 90 13.03 1.42 2.00
N ILE A 91 13.02 2.04 3.18
CA ILE A 91 11.81 2.12 4.01
C ILE A 91 11.08 3.43 3.78
N LEU A 92 9.77 3.39 3.90
CA LEU A 92 8.92 4.57 3.88
C LEU A 92 8.89 5.23 5.26
N ASP A 93 9.00 6.55 5.28
CA ASP A 93 8.74 7.35 6.47
C ASP A 93 7.29 7.16 6.95
N ASN A 94 7.11 6.96 8.25
CA ASN A 94 5.84 6.64 8.89
C ASN A 94 4.82 7.80 8.94
N THR A 95 4.94 8.79 8.06
CA THR A 95 3.94 9.84 7.83
C THR A 95 3.44 9.89 6.38
N HIS A 96 3.89 8.98 5.54
CA HIS A 96 3.60 8.94 4.11
C HIS A 96 2.77 7.71 3.72
N PHE A 97 2.03 7.83 2.62
CA PHE A 97 1.39 6.70 1.97
C PHE A 97 2.18 6.22 0.75
N ALA A 98 2.17 4.92 0.52
CA ALA A 98 2.63 4.29 -0.71
C ALA A 98 1.72 3.11 -1.05
N PRO A 99 1.26 2.97 -2.31
CA PRO A 99 0.53 1.77 -2.68
C PRO A 99 1.41 0.52 -2.47
N ILE A 100 0.84 -0.47 -1.79
CA ILE A 100 1.38 -1.82 -1.68
C ILE A 100 0.27 -2.77 -2.12
N ASP A 101 0.58 -3.68 -3.03
CA ASP A 101 -0.34 -4.75 -3.42
C ASP A 101 -0.09 -6.03 -2.60
N SER A 102 -0.94 -7.01 -2.84
CA SER A 102 -0.83 -8.33 -2.20
C SER A 102 0.26 -9.23 -2.81
N GLN A 103 0.95 -8.79 -3.88
CA GLN A 103 1.89 -9.62 -4.63
C GLN A 103 3.30 -9.44 -4.08
N ASN A 104 3.97 -10.56 -3.80
CA ASN A 104 5.35 -10.54 -3.27
C ASN A 104 5.49 -9.68 -2.01
N THR A 105 4.42 -9.61 -1.20
CA THR A 105 4.35 -8.82 0.03
C THR A 105 4.32 -9.75 1.24
N ALA A 106 5.09 -9.41 2.27
CA ALA A 106 5.15 -10.15 3.52
C ALA A 106 4.93 -9.24 4.72
N TYR A 107 4.24 -9.78 5.72
CA TYR A 107 3.91 -9.09 6.98
C TYR A 107 4.57 -9.83 8.15
N VAL A 108 4.98 -9.09 9.18
CA VAL A 108 5.24 -9.69 10.50
C VAL A 108 3.92 -10.16 11.13
N ARG A 109 4.01 -11.14 12.03
CA ARG A 109 2.83 -11.77 12.63
C ARG A 109 1.92 -10.75 13.33
N GLU A 110 2.51 -9.78 14.01
CA GLU A 110 1.82 -8.73 14.75
C GLU A 110 0.92 -7.87 13.86
N LEU A 111 1.28 -7.74 12.58
CA LEU A 111 0.55 -6.97 11.58
C LEU A 111 -0.33 -7.84 10.66
N ALA A 112 -0.34 -9.17 10.84
CA ALA A 112 -1.20 -10.08 10.08
C ALA A 112 -2.70 -9.69 10.07
N PRO A 113 -3.29 -9.11 11.15
CA PRO A 113 -4.67 -8.62 11.09
C PRO A 113 -4.94 -7.55 10.02
N LEU A 114 -3.90 -6.87 9.53
CA LEU A 114 -4.01 -5.82 8.52
C LEU A 114 -3.99 -6.35 7.08
N MET A 115 -3.79 -7.66 6.87
CA MET A 115 -3.69 -8.27 5.54
C MET A 115 -5.03 -8.46 4.82
N MET A 116 -6.15 -8.23 5.49
CA MET A 116 -7.48 -8.45 4.91
C MET A 116 -7.75 -7.45 3.78
N VAL A 117 -7.98 -7.95 2.57
CA VAL A 117 -8.40 -7.14 1.42
C VAL A 117 -9.81 -6.59 1.60
N LEU A 118 -10.09 -5.40 1.07
CA LEU A 118 -11.38 -4.74 1.22
C LEU A 118 -12.40 -5.18 0.18
N VAL A 119 -13.46 -5.84 0.61
CA VAL A 119 -14.56 -6.23 -0.27
C VAL A 119 -15.40 -5.01 -0.65
N GLY A 120 -15.82 -4.95 -1.91
CA GLY A 120 -16.76 -3.94 -2.42
C GLY A 120 -16.12 -2.75 -3.12
N VAL A 121 -14.79 -2.63 -3.10
CA VAL A 121 -14.06 -1.51 -3.73
C VAL A 121 -13.40 -1.89 -5.06
N GLY A 122 -13.79 -3.04 -5.62
CA GLY A 122 -13.28 -3.55 -6.90
C GLY A 122 -11.83 -3.99 -6.81
N ARG A 123 -11.03 -3.73 -7.86
CA ARG A 123 -9.61 -4.11 -7.96
C ARG A 123 -8.66 -3.17 -7.21
N TYR A 124 -9.17 -2.44 -6.24
CA TYR A 124 -8.41 -1.64 -5.27
C TYR A 124 -8.53 -2.23 -3.85
N ASP A 125 -9.05 -3.46 -3.74
CA ASP A 125 -9.28 -4.18 -2.50
C ASP A 125 -7.99 -4.41 -1.70
N ASP A 126 -6.92 -4.85 -2.35
CA ASP A 126 -5.60 -5.02 -1.73
C ASP A 126 -4.87 -3.68 -1.51
N ILE A 127 -5.02 -2.74 -2.45
CA ILE A 127 -4.45 -1.39 -2.35
C ILE A 127 -5.04 -0.61 -1.17
N TRP A 128 -6.35 -0.56 -1.00
CA TRP A 128 -6.95 0.17 0.11
C TRP A 128 -6.74 -0.52 1.46
N ALA A 129 -6.63 -1.85 1.46
CA ALA A 129 -6.19 -2.58 2.66
C ALA A 129 -4.77 -2.16 3.08
N SER A 130 -3.85 -1.96 2.13
CA SER A 130 -2.51 -1.47 2.48
C SER A 130 -2.53 -0.04 3.02
N TYR A 131 -3.38 0.87 2.51
CA TYR A 131 -3.52 2.20 3.13
C TYR A 131 -4.09 2.16 4.55
N ILE A 132 -5.02 1.24 4.85
CA ILE A 132 -5.44 0.98 6.24
C ILE A 132 -4.24 0.49 7.07
N ALA A 133 -3.45 -0.44 6.53
CA ALA A 133 -2.29 -0.98 7.22
C ALA A 133 -1.26 0.12 7.52
N GLU A 134 -0.91 0.93 6.53
CA GLU A 134 -0.03 2.08 6.66
C GLU A 134 -0.57 3.05 7.70
N ARG A 135 -1.85 3.43 7.65
CA ARG A 135 -2.45 4.33 8.63
C ARG A 135 -2.35 3.80 10.06
N VAL A 136 -2.58 2.50 10.28
CA VAL A 136 -2.38 1.88 11.60
C VAL A 136 -0.91 1.93 12.00
N MET A 137 0.01 1.61 11.07
CA MET A 137 1.45 1.61 11.29
C MET A 137 2.02 3.00 11.61
N MET A 138 1.44 4.08 11.09
CA MET A 138 1.78 5.47 11.46
C MET A 138 1.65 5.73 12.97
N THR A 139 0.98 4.86 13.73
CA THR A 139 0.86 4.91 15.20
C THR A 139 1.76 3.91 15.93
N THR A 140 2.79 3.40 15.25
CA THR A 140 3.69 2.35 15.72
C THR A 140 5.14 2.62 15.27
N ASP A 141 6.07 1.79 15.74
CA ASP A 141 7.47 1.79 15.29
C ASP A 141 7.69 1.01 13.98
N TYR A 142 6.66 0.40 13.39
CA TYR A 142 6.79 -0.42 12.19
C TYR A 142 6.80 0.44 10.93
N CYS A 143 7.71 0.16 10.01
CA CYS A 143 7.80 0.79 8.68
C CYS A 143 7.48 -0.20 7.56
N CYS A 144 7.10 0.34 6.40
CA CYS A 144 7.01 -0.40 5.13
C CYS A 144 8.37 -0.38 4.41
N HIS A 145 8.82 -1.53 3.92
CA HIS A 145 10.04 -1.67 3.12
C HIS A 145 9.73 -2.02 1.67
N PHE A 146 10.41 -1.38 0.74
CA PHE A 146 10.37 -1.66 -0.70
C PHE A 146 11.74 -2.12 -1.19
N GLY A 147 11.80 -3.24 -1.91
CA GLY A 147 13.06 -3.74 -2.49
C GLY A 147 13.05 -5.23 -2.75
N LYS A 148 14.10 -5.93 -2.31
CA LYS A 148 14.22 -7.39 -2.46
C LYS A 148 13.24 -8.14 -1.53
N PRO A 149 12.77 -9.35 -1.90
CA PRO A 149 13.13 -10.10 -3.10
C PRO A 149 12.51 -9.53 -4.38
N PHE A 150 13.23 -9.68 -5.49
CA PHE A 150 12.71 -9.32 -6.81
C PHE A 150 12.16 -10.55 -7.52
N VAL A 151 11.02 -10.37 -8.18
CA VAL A 151 10.35 -11.43 -8.93
C VAL A 151 10.20 -11.04 -10.39
N TRP A 152 10.17 -12.03 -11.28
CA TRP A 152 9.69 -11.83 -12.65
C TRP A 152 8.19 -12.06 -12.66
N GLN A 153 7.43 -11.02 -12.97
CA GLN A 153 5.98 -11.07 -13.03
C GLN A 153 5.53 -11.35 -14.46
N GLU A 154 5.12 -12.59 -14.69
CA GLU A 154 4.40 -13.00 -15.89
C GLU A 154 2.90 -12.96 -15.61
N ARG A 155 2.20 -11.98 -16.19
CA ARG A 155 0.77 -11.78 -15.94
C ARG A 155 -0.08 -12.73 -16.75
N ASN A 156 -1.17 -13.17 -16.13
CA ASN A 156 -2.23 -13.88 -16.82
C ASN A 156 -2.93 -12.95 -17.83
N PRO A 157 -3.49 -13.48 -18.93
CA PRO A 157 -4.33 -12.71 -19.82
C PRO A 157 -5.53 -12.11 -19.06
N HIS A 158 -5.71 -10.79 -19.17
CA HIS A 158 -6.81 -10.06 -18.53
C HIS A 158 -7.66 -9.32 -19.56
N ASN A 159 -8.95 -9.16 -19.26
CA ASN A 159 -9.80 -8.20 -19.97
C ASN A 159 -9.56 -6.80 -19.37
N LEU A 160 -8.70 -6.01 -20.03
CA LEU A 160 -8.31 -4.69 -19.53
C LEU A 160 -9.50 -3.71 -19.41
N TRP A 161 -10.53 -3.84 -20.25
CA TRP A 161 -11.74 -3.01 -20.12
C TRP A 161 -12.57 -3.37 -18.90
N GLN A 162 -12.63 -4.65 -18.54
CA GLN A 162 -13.28 -5.08 -17.30
C GLN A 162 -12.48 -4.59 -16.09
N ASN A 163 -11.15 -4.77 -16.11
CA ASN A 163 -10.28 -4.27 -15.05
C ASN A 163 -10.46 -2.76 -14.85
N LEU A 164 -10.50 -1.97 -15.93
CA LEU A 164 -10.70 -0.52 -15.83
C LEU A 164 -12.03 -0.19 -15.12
N LYS A 165 -13.13 -0.87 -15.48
CA LYS A 165 -14.43 -0.68 -14.80
C LYS A 165 -14.35 -1.00 -13.30
N ASP A 166 -13.64 -2.07 -12.96
CA ASP A 166 -13.47 -2.51 -11.58
C ASP A 166 -12.44 -1.66 -10.80
N GLU A 167 -11.68 -0.80 -11.48
CA GLU A 167 -10.66 0.06 -10.88
C GLU A 167 -11.12 1.52 -10.73
N ILE A 168 -12.04 2.01 -11.56
CA ILE A 168 -12.51 3.41 -11.57
C ILE A 168 -12.92 3.90 -10.18
N PHE A 169 -13.69 3.10 -9.43
CA PHE A 169 -14.14 3.49 -8.09
C PHE A 169 -12.96 3.76 -7.15
N GLY A 170 -11.96 2.89 -7.16
CA GLY A 170 -10.74 3.05 -6.37
C GLY A 170 -9.90 4.23 -6.85
N MET A 171 -9.75 4.41 -8.17
CA MET A 171 -9.02 5.53 -8.76
C MET A 171 -9.60 6.88 -8.32
N GLU A 172 -10.93 7.01 -8.35
CA GLU A 172 -11.65 8.24 -8.01
C GLU A 172 -11.57 8.56 -6.51
N HIS A 173 -11.77 7.56 -5.65
CA HIS A 173 -11.97 7.81 -4.22
C HIS A 173 -10.72 7.63 -3.34
N THR A 174 -9.59 7.19 -3.90
CA THR A 174 -8.34 7.00 -3.13
C THR A 174 -7.91 8.26 -2.37
N PRO A 175 -7.87 9.47 -2.96
CA PRO A 175 -7.48 10.68 -2.23
C PRO A 175 -8.35 10.92 -1.00
N ARG A 176 -9.68 10.90 -1.19
CA ARG A 176 -10.68 11.07 -0.12
C ARG A 176 -10.56 10.00 0.95
N PHE A 177 -10.32 8.75 0.56
CA PHE A 177 -10.14 7.64 1.50
C PHE A 177 -8.91 7.84 2.38
N CYS A 178 -7.76 8.18 1.81
CA CYS A 178 -6.54 8.45 2.58
C CYS A 178 -6.69 9.68 3.50
N GLU A 179 -7.40 10.72 3.06
CA GLU A 179 -7.75 11.87 3.91
C GLU A 179 -8.60 11.44 5.11
N ASP A 180 -9.67 10.67 4.89
CA ASP A 180 -10.51 10.14 5.96
C ASP A 180 -9.69 9.28 6.94
N LEU A 181 -8.80 8.40 6.44
CA LEU A 181 -7.89 7.61 7.27
C LEU A 181 -7.02 8.48 8.18
N LEU A 182 -6.45 9.57 7.65
CA LEU A 182 -5.62 10.49 8.43
C LEU A 182 -6.39 11.19 9.55
N THR A 183 -7.69 11.45 9.35
CA THR A 183 -8.55 12.06 10.38
C THR A 183 -8.99 11.10 11.50
N ALA A 184 -8.78 9.78 11.34
CA ALA A 184 -9.17 8.80 12.34
C ALA A 184 -8.30 8.89 13.60
N GLU A 185 -8.93 9.00 14.77
CA GLU A 185 -8.24 8.93 16.07
C GLU A 185 -8.13 7.47 16.53
N LEU A 186 -6.95 6.87 16.33
CA LEU A 186 -6.75 5.45 16.63
C LEU A 186 -6.40 5.19 18.10
N GLY A 187 -5.81 6.17 18.80
CA GLY A 187 -5.39 6.07 20.19
C GLY A 187 -4.41 4.91 20.49
N GLU A 188 -4.24 4.60 21.77
CA GLU A 188 -3.42 3.49 22.25
C GLU A 188 -4.17 2.14 22.17
N GLY A 189 -3.43 1.05 22.13
CA GLY A 189 -3.97 -0.31 22.14
C GLY A 189 -3.30 -1.25 21.16
N THR A 190 -3.86 -2.45 21.03
CA THR A 190 -3.36 -3.46 20.08
C THR A 190 -3.62 -3.01 18.63
N ILE A 191 -2.93 -3.65 17.68
CA ILE A 191 -3.20 -3.46 16.24
C ILE A 191 -4.68 -3.69 15.93
N LEU A 192 -5.30 -4.66 16.59
CA LEU A 192 -6.70 -5.00 16.39
C LEU A 192 -7.65 -3.92 16.96
N ASP A 193 -7.32 -3.33 18.11
CA ASP A 193 -8.12 -2.24 18.69
C ASP A 193 -8.10 -1.00 17.79
N LYS A 194 -6.93 -0.68 17.25
CA LYS A 194 -6.74 0.42 16.28
C LYS A 194 -7.53 0.16 14.99
N LEU A 195 -7.43 -1.05 14.45
CA LEU A 195 -8.17 -1.45 13.24
C LEU A 195 -9.69 -1.39 13.45
N VAL A 196 -10.18 -1.83 14.61
CA VAL A 196 -11.60 -1.74 14.98
C VAL A 196 -12.08 -0.28 14.98
N ARG A 197 -11.32 0.63 15.61
CA ARG A 197 -11.67 2.06 15.66
C ARG A 197 -11.63 2.70 14.27
N LEU A 198 -10.68 2.29 13.44
CA LEU A 198 -10.57 2.75 12.06
C LEU A 198 -11.80 2.33 11.25
N TYR A 199 -12.26 1.08 11.36
CA TYR A 199 -13.52 0.68 10.73
C TYR A 199 -14.71 1.46 11.28
N ASP A 200 -14.80 1.67 12.60
CA ASP A 200 -15.87 2.48 13.19
C ASP A 200 -15.85 3.94 12.67
N HIS A 201 -14.67 4.51 12.38
CA HIS A 201 -14.52 5.82 11.75
C HIS A 201 -14.98 5.84 10.29
N LEU A 202 -14.72 4.77 9.54
CA LEU A 202 -15.15 4.64 8.14
C LEU A 202 -16.64 4.34 7.99
N LYS A 203 -17.34 3.97 9.06
CA LYS A 203 -18.76 3.64 9.04
C LYS A 203 -19.60 4.85 8.61
N GLY A 204 -20.43 4.65 7.58
CA GLY A 204 -21.40 5.66 7.14
C GLY A 204 -20.83 6.76 6.25
N LYS A 205 -19.58 6.65 5.80
CA LYS A 205 -19.09 7.46 4.69
C LYS A 205 -19.92 7.16 3.45
N ASP A 206 -20.43 8.20 2.79
CA ASP A 206 -21.40 8.14 1.68
C ASP A 206 -20.90 7.37 0.45
N TYR A 207 -19.60 7.41 0.19
CA TYR A 207 -18.99 6.75 -0.96
C TYR A 207 -18.56 5.30 -0.66
N LEU A 208 -18.42 4.91 0.62
CA LEU A 208 -17.96 3.57 0.98
C LEU A 208 -19.12 2.56 1.00
N PRO A 209 -18.99 1.42 0.30
CA PRO A 209 -19.94 0.33 0.43
C PRO A 209 -20.03 -0.15 1.88
N PRO A 210 -21.24 -0.40 2.43
CA PRO A 210 -21.41 -0.88 3.81
C PRO A 210 -20.60 -2.14 4.14
N VAL A 211 -20.42 -3.00 3.14
CA VAL A 211 -19.66 -4.26 3.24
C VAL A 211 -18.21 -4.06 3.70
N VAL A 212 -17.59 -2.91 3.40
CA VAL A 212 -16.22 -2.57 3.87
C VAL A 212 -16.19 -2.57 5.41
N TYR A 213 -17.16 -1.91 6.02
CA TYR A 213 -17.29 -1.86 7.48
C TYR A 213 -17.74 -3.20 8.06
N GLU A 214 -18.81 -3.79 7.49
CA GLU A 214 -19.45 -4.99 8.02
C GLU A 214 -18.46 -6.17 8.05
N LEU A 215 -17.77 -6.43 6.94
CA LEU A 215 -16.77 -7.50 6.89
C LEU A 215 -15.50 -7.13 7.63
N GLY A 216 -15.07 -5.86 7.62
CA GLY A 216 -13.92 -5.41 8.41
C GLY A 216 -14.11 -5.70 9.91
N LYS A 217 -15.30 -5.43 10.45
CA LYS A 217 -15.63 -5.74 11.86
C LYS A 217 -15.74 -7.23 12.12
N ALA A 218 -16.35 -7.99 11.21
CA ALA A 218 -16.44 -9.45 11.32
C ALA A 218 -15.04 -10.08 11.35
N TRP A 219 -14.15 -9.66 10.44
CA TRP A 219 -12.75 -10.07 10.43
C TRP A 219 -12.05 -9.76 11.75
N CYS A 220 -12.23 -8.55 12.30
CA CYS A 220 -11.62 -8.23 13.58
C CYS A 220 -12.11 -9.15 14.72
N GLN A 221 -13.38 -9.57 14.68
CA GLN A 221 -13.94 -10.52 15.65
C GLN A 221 -13.33 -11.92 15.49
N ASP A 222 -13.23 -12.41 14.25
CA ASP A 222 -12.65 -13.71 13.93
C ASP A 222 -11.18 -13.77 14.34
N VAL A 223 -10.40 -12.75 14.01
CA VAL A 223 -8.98 -12.65 14.39
C VAL A 223 -8.82 -12.63 15.91
N ARG A 224 -9.69 -11.92 16.65
CA ARG A 224 -9.65 -11.90 18.12
C ARG A 224 -9.84 -13.29 18.72
N SER A 225 -10.53 -14.21 18.04
CA SER A 225 -10.79 -15.56 18.53
C SER A 225 -9.58 -16.50 18.41
N VAL A 226 -8.56 -16.11 17.64
CA VAL A 226 -7.38 -16.95 17.33
C VAL A 226 -6.05 -16.33 17.75
N LEU A 227 -6.05 -15.09 18.28
CA LEU A 227 -4.90 -14.43 18.92
C LEU A 227 -4.85 -14.74 20.42
#